data_AF-A0A2V9CI65-F1
#
_entry.id   AF-A0A2V9CI65-F1
#
_cell.length_a   1.000
_cell.length_b   1.000
_cell.length_c   1.000
_cell.angle_alpha   90.00
_cell.angle_beta   90.00
_cell.angle_gamma   90.00
#
_symmetry.space_group_name_H-M   'P 1'
#
loop_
_entity.id
_entity.type
_entity.pdbx_description
1 polymer ?
#
loop_
_entity_poly.entity_id
_entity_poly.type
_entity_poly.pdbx_seq_one_letter_code
_entity_poly.pdbx_strand_id
1 'polypeptide(L)'
;MAGKSRSHTERLARILDNLGEHIRNGPGDELLETAREEGRDPAEVNARIKGLLRSVFKSYQQKTLADAKQGYQRELASIFEGHFHLPKTADGRRNWFQAVLIQAPQLQPAFTLQNRELSDLSDEDIEAHLKKLAQLGVLNAIRLPEEE
;
A
#
# COMPACT_ATOMS: atom_id res chain seq x y z
N MET A 1 -17.26 -19.21 -2.98
CA MET A 1 -16.08 -19.29 -2.08
C MET A 1 -16.06 -18.29 -0.92
N ALA A 2 -16.90 -17.23 -0.90
CA ALA A 2 -16.90 -16.21 0.16
C ALA A 2 -17.41 -16.68 1.54
N GLY A 3 -18.34 -17.64 1.61
CA GLY A 3 -18.92 -18.11 2.88
C GLY A 3 -17.97 -18.89 3.79
N LYS A 4 -16.98 -19.61 3.23
CA LYS A 4 -15.99 -20.37 4.01
C LYS A 4 -15.03 -19.45 4.78
N SER A 5 -14.59 -18.36 4.15
CA SER A 5 -13.69 -17.36 4.74
C SER A 5 -14.33 -16.65 5.93
N ARG A 6 -15.58 -16.18 5.76
CA ARG A 6 -16.36 -15.51 6.82
C ARG A 6 -16.58 -16.41 8.04
N SER A 7 -16.86 -17.71 7.82
CA SER A 7 -17.00 -18.69 8.91
C SER A 7 -15.66 -18.99 9.62
N HIS A 8 -14.55 -18.90 8.90
CA HIS A 8 -13.22 -19.13 9.48
C HIS A 8 -12.83 -17.97 10.39
N THR A 9 -13.12 -16.72 9.98
CA THR A 9 -12.90 -15.52 10.80
C THR A 9 -13.76 -15.52 12.06
N GLU A 10 -15.06 -15.87 11.96
CA GLU A 10 -15.95 -15.98 13.12
C GLU A 10 -15.52 -17.10 14.08
N ARG A 11 -15.03 -18.22 13.54
CA ARG A 11 -14.51 -19.32 14.34
C ARG A 11 -13.23 -18.92 15.06
N LEU A 12 -12.35 -18.16 14.40
CA LEU A 12 -11.15 -17.61 15.02
C LEU A 12 -11.51 -16.62 16.14
N ALA A 13 -12.48 -15.73 15.90
CA ALA A 13 -12.95 -14.77 16.90
C ALA A 13 -13.49 -15.49 18.15
N ARG A 14 -14.33 -16.52 17.99
CA ARG A 14 -14.81 -17.33 19.13
C ARG A 14 -13.69 -18.05 19.88
N ILE A 15 -12.69 -18.57 19.17
CA ILE A 15 -11.53 -19.21 19.82
C ILE A 15 -10.76 -18.17 20.63
N LEU A 16 -10.53 -16.97 20.08
CA LEU A 16 -9.84 -15.89 20.77
C LEU A 16 -10.63 -15.37 21.98
N ASP A 17 -11.95 -15.25 21.87
CA ASP A 17 -12.83 -14.83 22.98
C ASP A 17 -12.82 -15.88 24.11
N ASN A 18 -13.00 -17.16 23.78
CA ASN A 18 -12.93 -18.25 24.77
C ASN A 18 -11.55 -18.36 25.41
N LEU A 19 -10.48 -18.18 24.63
CA LEU A 19 -9.11 -18.17 25.16
C LEU A 19 -8.93 -16.97 26.09
N GLY A 20 -9.46 -15.81 25.73
CA GLY A 20 -9.43 -14.59 26.54
C GLY A 20 -10.22 -14.72 27.85
N GLU A 21 -11.34 -15.44 27.83
CA GLU A 21 -12.16 -15.75 29.02
C GLU A 21 -11.48 -16.79 29.92
N HIS A 22 -10.88 -17.83 29.32
CA HIS A 22 -10.11 -18.84 30.05
C HIS A 22 -8.84 -18.25 30.70
N ILE A 23 -8.13 -17.35 30.01
CA ILE A 23 -6.98 -16.63 30.59
C ILE A 23 -7.41 -15.71 31.72
N ARG A 24 -8.61 -15.11 31.64
CA ARG A 24 -9.14 -14.21 32.69
C ARG A 24 -9.59 -14.94 33.95
N ASN A 25 -10.15 -16.13 33.77
CA ASN A 25 -10.84 -16.86 34.84
C ASN A 25 -10.06 -18.10 35.35
N GLY A 26 -8.99 -18.50 34.65
CA GLY A 26 -8.15 -19.62 35.06
C GLY A 26 -7.21 -19.24 36.20
N PRO A 27 -6.99 -20.12 37.19
CA PRO A 27 -5.97 -19.93 38.21
C PRO A 27 -4.58 -19.96 37.55
N GLY A 28 -3.99 -18.78 37.35
CA GLY A 28 -2.69 -18.63 36.70
C GLY A 28 -1.57 -19.45 37.36
N ASP A 29 -1.70 -19.70 38.67
CA ASP A 29 -0.72 -20.47 39.44
C ASP A 29 -0.76 -21.97 39.13
N GLU A 30 -1.94 -22.58 38.97
CA GLU A 30 -2.06 -24.00 38.57
C GLU A 30 -1.47 -24.24 37.18
N LEU A 31 -1.66 -23.31 36.24
CA LEU A 31 -1.10 -23.41 34.88
C LEU A 31 0.43 -23.29 34.86
N LEU A 32 1.00 -22.46 35.74
CA LEU A 32 2.45 -22.33 35.89
C LEU A 32 3.05 -23.57 36.57
N GLU A 33 2.33 -24.16 37.52
CA GLU A 33 2.72 -25.37 38.22
C GLU A 33 2.69 -26.58 37.27
N THR A 34 1.59 -26.81 36.55
CA THR A 34 1.49 -27.85 35.52
C THR A 34 2.54 -27.67 34.41
N ALA A 35 2.82 -26.42 33.98
CA ALA A 35 3.85 -26.18 32.97
C ALA A 35 5.26 -26.56 33.48
N ARG A 36 5.56 -26.29 34.75
CA ARG A 36 6.83 -26.70 35.38
C ARG A 36 6.91 -28.22 35.57
N GLU A 37 5.81 -28.87 35.95
CA GLU A 37 5.71 -30.34 36.05
C GLU A 37 5.92 -31.03 34.70
N GLU A 38 5.47 -30.42 33.61
CA GLU A 38 5.71 -30.87 32.24
C GLU A 38 7.12 -30.52 31.71
N GLY A 39 7.99 -29.93 32.54
CA GLY A 39 9.35 -29.55 32.18
C GLY A 39 9.44 -28.35 31.22
N ARG A 40 8.36 -27.57 31.08
CA ARG A 40 8.32 -26.35 30.25
C ARG A 40 8.65 -25.15 31.13
N ASP A 41 9.55 -24.28 30.67
CA ASP A 41 9.80 -23.00 31.32
C ASP A 41 8.72 -21.98 30.91
N PRO A 42 7.86 -21.53 31.84
CA PRO A 42 6.83 -20.54 31.54
C PRO A 42 7.41 -19.20 31.06
N ALA A 43 8.63 -18.85 31.46
CA ALA A 43 9.30 -17.63 31.03
C ALA A 43 9.69 -17.71 29.54
N GLU A 44 10.18 -18.87 29.09
CA GLU A 44 10.51 -19.13 27.69
C GLU A 44 9.25 -19.10 26.81
N VAL A 45 8.17 -19.74 27.25
CA VAL A 45 6.86 -19.73 26.57
C VAL A 45 6.34 -18.30 26.44
N ASN A 46 6.42 -17.50 27.51
CA ASN A 46 6.00 -16.09 27.49
C ASN A 46 6.84 -15.25 26.53
N ALA A 47 8.16 -15.43 26.54
CA ALA A 47 9.06 -14.74 25.62
C ALA A 47 8.73 -15.05 24.14
N ARG A 48 8.46 -16.33 23.84
CA ARG A 48 8.08 -16.80 22.51
C ARG A 48 6.74 -16.19 22.05
N ILE A 49 5.73 -16.19 22.90
CA ILE A 49 4.41 -15.62 22.58
C ILE A 49 4.51 -14.10 22.37
N LYS A 50 5.22 -13.38 23.24
CA LYS A 50 5.46 -11.93 23.08
C LYS A 50 6.21 -11.63 21.77
N GLY A 51 7.20 -12.44 21.42
CA GLY A 51 7.93 -12.34 20.16
C GLY A 51 7.02 -12.51 18.94
N LEU A 52 6.16 -13.54 18.95
CA LEU A 52 5.18 -13.79 17.89
C LEU A 52 4.18 -12.62 17.75
N LEU A 53 3.61 -12.15 18.84
CA LEU A 53 2.65 -11.04 18.80
C LEU A 53 3.30 -9.76 18.28
N ARG A 54 4.54 -9.48 18.69
CA ARG A 54 5.29 -8.32 18.20
C ARG A 54 5.60 -8.41 16.70
N SER A 55 5.97 -9.58 16.20
CA SER A 55 6.26 -9.77 14.77
C SER A 55 4.99 -9.65 13.92
N VAL A 56 3.88 -10.24 14.36
CA VAL A 56 2.59 -10.14 13.67
C VAL A 56 2.10 -8.69 13.65
N PHE A 57 2.19 -7.98 14.77
CA PHE A 57 1.80 -6.57 14.85
C PHE A 57 2.65 -5.70 13.93
N LYS A 58 3.97 -5.89 13.92
CA LYS A 58 4.89 -5.18 13.02
C LYS A 58 4.55 -5.44 11.55
N SER A 59 4.33 -6.69 11.18
CA SER A 59 3.95 -7.08 9.82
C SER A 59 2.61 -6.46 9.42
N TYR A 60 1.63 -6.41 10.33
CA TYR A 60 0.33 -5.79 10.05
C TYR A 60 0.44 -4.26 9.87
N GLN A 61 1.21 -3.57 10.71
CA GLN A 61 1.48 -2.14 10.54
C GLN A 61 2.20 -1.84 9.22
N GLN A 62 3.12 -2.72 8.81
CA GLN A 62 3.87 -2.56 7.57
C GLN A 62 3.10 -3.01 6.33
N LYS A 63 2.03 -3.80 6.50
CA LYS A 63 1.22 -4.33 5.39
C LYS A 63 0.62 -3.23 4.54
N THR A 64 0.04 -2.20 5.14
CA THR A 64 -0.54 -1.07 4.40
C THR A 64 0.49 -0.37 3.52
N LEU A 65 1.71 -0.19 4.04
CA LEU A 65 2.81 0.43 3.30
C LEU A 65 3.38 -0.50 2.22
N ALA A 66 3.45 -1.80 2.49
CA ALA A 66 3.86 -2.81 1.52
C ALA A 66 2.85 -2.93 0.37
N ASP A 67 1.55 -2.96 0.68
CA ASP A 67 0.46 -3.03 -0.28
C ASP A 67 0.43 -1.77 -1.15
N ALA A 68 0.63 -0.57 -0.56
CA ALA A 68 0.73 0.68 -1.31
C ALA A 68 1.94 0.69 -2.26
N LYS A 69 3.12 0.25 -1.79
CA LYS A 69 4.32 0.14 -2.64
C LYS A 69 4.13 -0.86 -3.78
N GLN A 70 3.49 -2.00 -3.51
CA GLN A 70 3.24 -3.01 -4.52
C GLN A 70 2.19 -2.55 -5.53
N GLY A 71 1.16 -1.80 -5.09
CA GLY A 71 0.19 -1.16 -5.98
C GLY A 71 0.87 -0.17 -6.91
N TYR A 72 1.70 0.72 -6.37
CA TYR A 72 2.49 1.67 -7.16
C TYR A 72 3.41 0.97 -8.19
N GLN A 73 4.07 -0.11 -7.81
CA GLN A 73 4.91 -0.89 -8.74
C GLN A 73 4.09 -1.56 -9.85
N ARG A 74 2.89 -2.07 -9.54
CA ARG A 74 2.00 -2.65 -10.56
C ARG A 74 1.48 -1.57 -11.53
N GLU A 75 1.14 -0.40 -11.02
CA GLU A 75 0.77 0.74 -11.85
C GLU A 75 1.93 1.15 -12.77
N LEU A 76 3.15 1.29 -12.23
CA LEU A 76 4.34 1.56 -13.04
C LEU A 76 4.57 0.49 -14.10
N ALA A 77 4.45 -0.81 -13.78
CA ALA A 77 4.59 -1.88 -14.76
C ALA A 77 3.56 -1.75 -15.90
N SER A 78 2.30 -1.44 -15.57
CA SER A 78 1.26 -1.20 -16.59
C SER A 78 1.55 0.03 -17.46
N ILE A 79 2.20 1.05 -16.88
CA ILE A 79 2.66 2.26 -17.57
C ILE A 79 3.90 2.00 -18.44
N PHE A 80 4.72 1.00 -18.11
CA PHE A 80 5.85 0.61 -18.96
C PHE A 80 5.42 -0.29 -20.13
N GLU A 81 4.39 -1.11 -19.96
CA GLU A 81 3.87 -2.00 -21.01
C GLU A 81 3.00 -1.25 -22.04
N GLY A 82 2.36 -0.14 -21.65
CA GLY A 82 1.57 0.68 -22.56
C GLY A 82 2.42 1.35 -23.64
N HIS A 83 1.97 1.30 -24.89
CA HIS A 83 2.54 2.09 -25.98
C HIS A 83 1.98 3.51 -25.90
N PHE A 84 2.80 4.46 -25.48
CA PHE A 84 2.42 5.86 -25.34
C PHE A 84 3.07 6.70 -26.44
N HIS A 85 2.26 7.46 -27.18
CA HIS A 85 2.74 8.48 -28.10
C HIS A 85 3.01 9.76 -27.30
N LEU A 86 4.23 9.86 -26.76
CA LEU A 86 4.72 11.06 -26.08
C LEU A 86 5.87 11.69 -26.85
N PRO A 87 6.08 13.01 -26.72
CA PRO A 87 7.22 13.69 -27.32
C PRO A 87 8.55 13.07 -26.87
N LYS A 88 9.47 12.93 -27.82
CA LYS A 88 10.79 12.33 -27.57
C LYS A 88 11.71 13.29 -26.80
N THR A 89 11.50 14.59 -26.94
CA THR A 89 12.28 15.64 -26.29
C THR A 89 11.73 15.98 -24.91
N ALA A 90 12.62 16.34 -23.97
CA ALA A 90 12.24 16.78 -22.63
C ALA A 90 11.37 18.04 -22.69
N ASP A 91 11.73 18.99 -23.54
CA ASP A 91 10.98 20.24 -23.74
C ASP A 91 9.59 19.98 -24.31
N GLY A 92 9.46 19.08 -25.28
CA GLY A 92 8.15 18.66 -25.81
C GLY A 92 7.25 18.06 -24.74
N ARG A 93 7.80 17.22 -23.85
CA ARG A 93 7.07 16.66 -22.71
C ARG A 93 6.66 17.75 -21.71
N ARG A 94 7.53 18.70 -21.40
CA ARG A 94 7.21 19.85 -20.54
C ARG A 94 6.08 20.70 -21.12
N ASN A 95 6.11 20.96 -22.42
CA ASN A 95 5.06 21.72 -23.12
C ASN A 95 3.70 21.00 -23.07
N TRP A 96 3.68 19.69 -23.32
CA TRP A 96 2.47 18.88 -23.20
C TRP A 96 1.92 18.88 -21.76
N PHE A 97 2.80 18.74 -20.77
CA PHE A 97 2.41 18.73 -19.37
C PHE A 97 1.81 20.08 -18.94
N GLN A 98 2.41 21.20 -19.35
CA GLN A 98 1.84 22.53 -19.12
C GLN A 98 0.48 22.70 -19.81
N ALA A 99 0.35 22.23 -21.05
CA ALA A 99 -0.92 22.29 -21.78
C ALA A 99 -2.04 21.53 -21.06
N VAL A 100 -1.74 20.37 -20.46
CA VAL A 100 -2.69 19.63 -19.61
C VAL A 100 -3.11 20.47 -18.40
N LEU A 101 -2.16 21.06 -17.67
CA LEU A 101 -2.46 21.83 -16.46
C LEU A 101 -3.27 23.10 -16.74
N ILE A 102 -3.11 23.68 -17.93
CA ILE A 102 -3.89 24.85 -18.40
C ILE A 102 -5.30 24.43 -18.82
N GLN A 103 -5.44 23.33 -19.57
CA GLN A 103 -6.72 22.90 -20.14
C GLN A 103 -7.57 22.07 -19.17
N ALA A 104 -6.96 21.46 -18.17
CA ALA A 104 -7.62 20.67 -17.14
C ALA A 104 -7.24 21.15 -15.73
N PRO A 105 -7.62 22.38 -15.32
CA PRO A 105 -7.28 22.95 -14.03
C PRO A 105 -7.79 22.12 -12.84
N GLN A 106 -8.85 21.33 -13.03
CA GLN A 106 -9.37 20.38 -12.04
C GLN A 106 -8.37 19.29 -11.66
N LEU A 107 -7.34 19.04 -12.48
CA LEU A 107 -6.29 18.07 -12.21
C LEU A 107 -5.12 18.70 -11.43
N GLN A 108 -4.99 20.03 -11.40
CA GLN A 108 -3.90 20.70 -10.66
C GLN A 108 -3.80 20.27 -9.19
N PRO A 109 -4.91 20.13 -8.42
CA PRO A 109 -4.84 19.67 -7.04
C PRO A 109 -4.22 18.29 -6.87
N ALA A 110 -4.35 17.41 -7.86
CA ALA A 110 -3.78 16.06 -7.85
C ALA A 110 -2.25 16.06 -8.01
N PHE A 111 -1.68 17.17 -8.50
CA PHE A 111 -0.24 17.37 -8.64
C PHE A 111 0.36 18.22 -7.50
N THR A 112 -0.45 18.74 -6.57
CA THR A 112 0.01 19.70 -5.55
C THR A 112 0.04 19.15 -4.12
N LEU A 113 1.26 19.05 -3.59
CA LEU A 113 1.67 19.52 -2.26
C LEU A 113 3.21 19.65 -2.17
N GLN A 114 3.96 18.92 -3.02
CA GLN A 114 5.44 19.03 -3.13
C GLN A 114 5.93 19.71 -4.42
N ASN A 115 5.13 19.75 -5.49
CA ASN A 115 5.57 20.18 -6.84
C ASN A 115 4.97 21.52 -7.27
N ARG A 116 4.84 22.47 -6.33
CA ARG A 116 4.21 23.78 -6.59
C ARG A 116 5.00 24.62 -7.60
N GLU A 117 6.29 24.36 -7.72
CA GLU A 117 7.12 24.85 -8.80
C GLU A 117 7.38 23.67 -9.75
N LEU A 118 6.72 23.69 -10.91
CA LEU A 118 6.90 22.68 -11.97
C LEU A 118 8.36 22.57 -12.46
N SER A 119 9.23 23.50 -12.04
CA SER A 119 10.68 23.48 -12.22
C SER A 119 11.37 22.39 -11.42
N ASP A 120 10.80 21.91 -10.32
CA ASP A 120 11.41 20.88 -9.46
C ASP A 120 11.13 19.45 -9.93
N LEU A 121 10.22 19.28 -10.90
CA LEU A 121 9.96 17.97 -11.50
C LEU A 121 11.09 17.59 -12.45
N SER A 122 11.66 16.39 -12.20
CA SER A 122 12.60 15.78 -13.14
C SER A 122 11.88 15.44 -14.45
N ASP A 123 12.63 15.35 -15.55
CA ASP A 123 12.05 14.97 -16.85
C ASP A 123 11.42 13.57 -16.80
N GLU A 124 11.96 12.69 -15.95
CA GLU A 124 11.45 11.34 -15.69
C GLU A 124 10.09 11.37 -14.99
N ASP A 125 9.92 12.26 -14.01
CA ASP A 125 8.63 12.45 -13.33
C ASP A 125 7.58 13.01 -14.29
N ILE A 126 7.96 13.98 -15.13
CA ILE A 126 7.06 14.57 -16.14
C ILE A 126 6.61 13.49 -17.14
N GLU A 127 7.53 12.66 -17.62
CA GLU A 127 7.19 11.55 -18.49
C GLU A 127 6.24 10.55 -17.81
N ALA A 128 6.52 10.17 -16.57
CA ALA A 128 5.67 9.26 -15.80
C ALA A 128 4.25 9.83 -15.59
N HIS A 129 4.13 11.12 -15.32
CA HIS A 129 2.85 11.79 -15.18
C HIS A 129 2.09 11.86 -16.52
N LEU A 130 2.76 12.15 -17.63
CA LEU A 130 2.14 12.15 -18.96
C LEU A 130 1.63 10.75 -19.35
N LYS A 131 2.39 9.69 -19.08
CA LYS A 131 1.91 8.32 -19.35
C LYS A 131 0.66 7.98 -18.54
N LYS A 132 0.62 8.36 -17.25
CA LYS A 132 -0.59 8.21 -16.41
C LYS A 132 -1.79 8.96 -17.00
N LEU A 133 -1.59 10.19 -17.44
CA LEU A 133 -2.63 11.00 -18.06
C LEU A 133 -3.12 10.39 -19.38
N ALA A 134 -2.23 9.80 -20.18
CA ALA A 134 -2.62 9.09 -21.40
C ALA A 134 -3.41 7.81 -21.08
N GLN A 135 -3.00 7.05 -20.06
CA GLN A 135 -3.71 5.84 -19.63
C GLN A 135 -5.14 6.16 -19.15
N LEU A 136 -5.34 7.31 -18.52
CA LEU A 136 -6.64 7.82 -18.13
C LEU A 136 -7.44 8.45 -19.30
N GLY A 137 -6.88 8.46 -20.52
CA GLY A 137 -7.51 9.04 -21.70
C GLY A 137 -7.55 10.57 -21.71
N VAL A 138 -6.92 11.24 -20.74
CA VAL A 138 -6.94 12.69 -20.62
C VAL A 138 -6.22 13.35 -21.79
N LEU A 139 -5.09 12.79 -22.23
CA LEU A 139 -4.33 13.32 -23.37
C LEU A 139 -5.13 13.29 -24.70
N ASN A 140 -6.10 12.39 -24.83
CA ASN A 140 -6.97 12.31 -26.01
C ASN A 140 -8.12 13.33 -25.96
N ALA A 141 -8.42 13.89 -24.78
CA ALA A 141 -9.54 14.80 -24.55
C ALA A 141 -9.14 16.29 -24.62
N ILE A 142 -7.84 16.58 -24.73
CA ILE A 142 -7.29 17.94 -24.75
C ILE A 142 -6.51 18.19 -26.04
N ARG A 143 -6.36 19.47 -26.40
CA ARG A 143 -5.59 19.86 -27.58
C ARG A 143 -4.11 19.98 -27.21
N LEU A 144 -3.30 19.02 -27.66
CA LEU A 144 -1.87 19.03 -27.39
C LEU A 144 -1.11 19.91 -28.40
N PRO A 145 -0.02 20.58 -27.98
CA PRO A 145 0.89 21.26 -28.90
C PRO A 145 1.48 20.28 -29.92
N GLU A 146 1.71 20.74 -31.16
CA GLU A 146 2.44 19.95 -32.17
C GLU A 146 3.88 19.67 -31.70
N GLU A 147 4.40 18.47 -32.00
CA GLU A 147 5.77 18.10 -31.65
C GLU A 147 6.77 18.96 -32.44
N GLU A 148 7.71 19.62 -31.76
CA GLU A 148 8.96 20.12 -32.37
C GLU A 148 10.02 19.02 -32.39
#